data_AF-A0A378MVC5-F1
#
_entry.id   AF-A0A378MVC5-F1
#
_cell.length_a   1.000
_cell.length_b   1.000
_cell.length_c   1.000
_cell.angle_alpha   90.00
_cell.angle_beta   90.00
_cell.angle_gamma   90.00
#
_symmetry.space_group_name_H-M   'P 1'
#
loop_
_entity.id
_entity.type
_entity.pdbx_description
1 polymer ?
#
loop_
_entity_poly.entity_id
_entity_poly.type
_entity_poly.pdbx_seq_one_letter_code
_entity_poly.pdbx_strand_id
1 'polypeptide(L)'
;MNKTEILTSVYQGSATPAKNPMPSTIWGYNNEVAGYEFNPEKAKSLLKEAGLENGFETEIWAMPVSRPYNPNARRMAEMIQEDWKAIG
;
A
#
# COMPACT_ATOMS: atom_id res chain seq x y z
N MET A 1 -3.56 -0.27 -3.77
CA MET A 1 -3.75 0.63 -2.60
C MET A 1 -3.32 2.04 -2.96
N ASN A 2 -4.10 3.02 -2.50
CA ASN A 2 -3.85 4.43 -2.69
C ASN A 2 -2.82 4.91 -1.66
N LYS A 3 -1.54 4.88 -2.04
CA LYS A 3 -0.44 5.30 -1.16
C LYS A 3 -0.56 6.76 -0.74
N THR A 4 -1.04 7.64 -1.61
CA THR A 4 -1.19 9.07 -1.32
C THR A 4 -2.20 9.30 -0.20
N GLU A 5 -3.35 8.64 -0.27
CA GLU A 5 -4.38 8.78 0.76
C GLU A 5 -3.92 8.20 2.10
N ILE A 6 -3.21 7.07 2.09
CA ILE A 6 -2.57 6.51 3.30
C ILE A 6 -1.56 7.50 3.90
N LEU A 7 -0.70 8.11 3.09
CA LEU A 7 0.28 9.09 3.56
C LEU A 7 -0.40 10.30 4.23
N THR A 8 -1.49 10.81 3.63
CA THR A 8 -2.26 11.92 4.20
C THR A 8 -2.94 11.51 5.50
N SER A 9 -3.74 10.44 5.47
CA SER A 9 -4.60 10.04 6.59
C SER A 9 -3.83 9.42 7.77
N VAL A 10 -2.78 8.66 7.51
CA VAL A 10 -2.03 7.92 8.55
C VAL A 10 -0.78 8.67 8.99
N TYR A 11 -0.04 9.26 8.06
CA TYR A 11 1.25 9.89 8.35
C TYR A 11 1.20 11.41 8.45
N GLN A 12 0.09 12.05 8.04
CA GLN A 12 -0.18 13.48 8.22
C GLN A 12 0.99 14.37 7.75
N GLY A 13 1.57 14.06 6.59
CA GLY A 13 2.70 14.80 5.99
C GLY A 13 4.08 14.47 6.56
N SER A 14 4.19 13.56 7.54
CA SER A 14 5.45 13.17 8.17
C SER A 14 6.18 12.03 7.44
N ALA A 15 5.74 11.65 6.24
CA ALA A 15 6.32 10.54 5.47
C ALA A 15 6.34 10.82 3.96
N THR A 16 7.22 10.11 3.26
CA THR A 16 7.33 10.11 1.80
C THR A 16 6.96 8.74 1.22
N PRO A 17 6.46 8.67 -0.02
CA PRO A 17 6.10 7.40 -0.64
C PRO A 17 7.34 6.52 -0.87
N ALA A 18 7.25 5.28 -0.39
CA ALA A 18 8.28 4.28 -0.64
C ALA A 18 8.15 3.65 -2.04
N LYS A 19 9.27 3.62 -2.76
CA LYS A 19 9.48 2.86 -4.02
C LYS A 19 10.55 1.77 -3.91
N ASN A 20 11.31 1.77 -2.81
CA ASN A 20 12.32 0.78 -2.47
C ASN A 20 12.13 0.31 -1.02
N PRO A 21 12.67 -0.88 -0.65
CA PRO A 21 12.69 -1.32 0.74
C PRO A 21 13.58 -0.44 1.63
N MET A 22 14.69 0.05 1.08
CA MET A 22 15.61 0.95 1.78
C MET A 22 15.13 2.40 1.64
N PRO A 23 15.24 3.23 2.69
CA PRO A 23 14.99 4.67 2.57
C PRO A 23 16.12 5.36 1.79
N SER A 24 15.81 6.53 1.22
CA SER A 24 16.74 7.30 0.36
C SER A 24 17.99 7.80 1.08
N THR A 25 18.00 7.76 2.41
CA THR A 25 19.14 8.15 3.24
C THR A 25 20.20 7.06 3.37
N ILE A 26 19.91 5.82 2.92
CA ILE A 26 20.86 4.71 3.02
C ILE A 26 21.68 4.60 1.73
N TRP A 27 23.00 4.42 1.91
CA TRP A 27 23.91 4.16 0.81
C TRP A 27 23.48 2.93 0.00
N GLY A 28 23.52 3.06 -1.33
CA GLY A 28 23.02 2.03 -2.24
C GLY A 28 21.55 2.16 -2.63
N TYR A 29 20.85 3.23 -2.21
CA TYR A 29 19.49 3.51 -2.67
C TYR A 29 19.45 3.70 -4.19
N ASN A 30 18.65 2.86 -4.89
CA ASN A 30 18.48 2.96 -6.34
C ASN A 30 17.38 3.97 -6.71
N ASN A 31 17.76 5.11 -7.28
CA ASN A 31 16.82 6.14 -7.72
C ASN A 31 16.06 5.81 -9.01
N GLU A 32 16.51 4.82 -9.78
CA GLU A 32 15.92 4.45 -11.09
C GLU A 32 14.66 3.59 -10.95
N VAL A 33 14.44 2.97 -9.78
CA VAL A 33 13.25 2.15 -9.53
C VAL A 33 11.99 3.02 -9.64
N ALA A 34 11.06 2.58 -10.49
CA ALA A 34 9.73 3.15 -10.61
C ALA A 34 8.79 2.48 -9.59
N GLY A 35 8.05 3.30 -8.84
CA GLY A 35 6.99 2.80 -7.97
C GLY A 35 5.75 2.38 -8.76
N TYR A 36 4.92 1.55 -8.17
CA TYR A 36 3.59 1.27 -8.71
C TYR A 36 2.64 2.45 -8.50
N GLU A 37 1.95 2.83 -9.58
CA GLU A 37 0.87 3.80 -9.56
C GLU A 37 -0.41 3.20 -8.97
N PHE A 38 -1.27 4.06 -8.44
CA PHE A 38 -2.60 3.64 -8.02
C PHE A 38 -3.53 3.53 -9.24
N ASN A 39 -3.81 2.30 -9.68
CA ASN A 39 -4.66 2.02 -10.83
C ASN A 39 -5.55 0.79 -10.56
N PRO A 40 -6.78 0.99 -10.05
CA PRO A 40 -7.72 -0.10 -9.77
C PRO A 40 -8.11 -0.93 -11.00
N GLU A 41 -8.22 -0.30 -12.17
CA GLU A 41 -8.58 -0.99 -13.42
C GLU A 41 -7.49 -1.96 -13.88
N LYS A 42 -6.22 -1.53 -13.81
CA LYS A 42 -5.09 -2.42 -14.06
C LYS A 42 -5.02 -3.55 -13.05
N ALA A 43 -5.34 -3.29 -11.77
CA ALA A 43 -5.37 -4.34 -10.75
C ALA A 43 -6.44 -5.41 -11.05
N LYS A 44 -7.66 -5.00 -11.43
CA LYS A 44 -8.72 -5.92 -11.87
C LYS A 44 -8.30 -6.75 -13.09
N SER A 45 -7.64 -6.14 -14.08
CA SER A 45 -7.11 -6.87 -15.24
C SER A 45 -6.14 -7.98 -14.81
N LEU A 46 -5.20 -7.67 -13.92
CA LEU A 46 -4.22 -8.64 -13.44
C LEU A 46 -4.87 -9.77 -12.61
N LEU A 47 -5.88 -9.46 -11.80
CA LEU A 47 -6.65 -10.49 -11.08
C LEU A 47 -7.35 -11.45 -12.06
N LYS A 48 -7.95 -10.91 -13.12
CA LYS A 48 -8.57 -11.72 -14.17
C LYS A 48 -7.56 -12.59 -14.91
N GLU A 49 -6.41 -12.03 -15.29
CA GLU A 49 -5.31 -12.79 -15.92
C GLU A 49 -4.81 -13.93 -15.02
N ALA A 50 -4.84 -13.74 -13.70
CA ALA A 50 -4.49 -14.76 -12.72
C ALA A 50 -5.61 -15.77 -12.43
N GLY A 51 -6.79 -15.66 -13.07
CA GLY A 51 -7.94 -16.54 -12.83
C GLY A 51 -8.72 -16.22 -11.55
N LEU A 52 -8.51 -15.05 -10.95
CA LEU A 52 -9.14 -14.55 -9.72
C LEU A 52 -10.10 -13.40 -10.02
N GLU A 53 -10.83 -13.45 -11.13
CA GLU A 53 -11.72 -12.36 -11.57
C GLU A 53 -12.87 -12.06 -10.60
N ASN A 54 -13.24 -13.05 -9.77
CA ASN A 54 -14.24 -12.92 -8.72
C ASN A 54 -13.62 -12.61 -7.35
N GLY A 55 -12.32 -12.29 -7.31
CA GLY A 55 -11.62 -11.98 -6.07
C GLY A 55 -11.21 -13.19 -5.25
N PHE A 56 -10.85 -12.92 -4.00
CA PHE A 56 -10.49 -13.93 -2.98
C PHE A 56 -10.54 -13.31 -1.58
N GLU A 57 -10.68 -14.17 -0.56
CA GLU A 57 -10.57 -13.73 0.83
C GLU A 57 -9.12 -13.77 1.31
N THR A 58 -8.74 -12.77 2.10
CA THR A 58 -7.41 -12.68 2.72
C THR A 58 -7.47 -11.89 4.02
N GLU A 59 -6.42 -12.02 4.83
CA GLU A 59 -6.29 -11.31 6.10
C GLU A 59 -5.21 -10.23 6.02
N ILE A 60 -5.51 -9.04 6.53
CA ILE A 60 -4.53 -7.97 6.72
C ILE A 60 -4.17 -7.90 8.20
N TRP A 61 -2.97 -8.38 8.55
CA TRP A 61 -2.51 -8.38 9.93
C TRP A 61 -2.03 -6.98 10.33
N ALA A 62 -2.74 -6.35 11.27
CA ALA A 62 -2.46 -5.01 11.76
C ALA A 62 -1.98 -5.05 13.22
N MET A 63 -0.82 -4.47 13.48
CA MET A 63 -0.28 -4.40 14.83
C MET A 63 -1.08 -3.42 15.73
N PRO A 64 -1.23 -3.72 17.04
CA PRO A 64 -2.05 -2.92 17.95
C PRO A 64 -1.35 -1.69 18.52
N VAL A 65 -0.06 -1.49 18.22
CA VAL A 65 0.78 -0.41 18.77
C VAL A 65 1.37 0.46 17.67
N SER A 66 1.55 1.74 17.97
CA SER A 66 2.26 2.67 17.10
C SER A 66 3.74 2.31 16.97
N ARG A 67 4.31 2.51 15.79
CA ARG A 67 5.73 2.28 15.48
C ARG A 67 6.33 3.45 14.72
N PRO A 68 7.67 3.62 14.76
CA PRO A 68 8.35 4.68 14.03
C PRO A 68 8.03 4.71 12.53
N TYR A 69 7.81 3.54 11.91
CA TYR A 69 7.50 3.41 10.48
C TYR A 69 6.00 3.32 10.17
N ASN A 70 5.13 3.16 11.18
CA ASN A 70 3.68 3.09 10.99
C ASN A 70 2.97 3.58 12.27
N PRO A 71 2.50 4.84 12.29
CA PRO A 71 1.92 5.43 13.49
C PRO A 71 0.52 4.88 13.81
N ASN A 72 -0.20 4.32 12.83
CA ASN A 72 -1.53 3.74 13.01
C ASN A 72 -1.81 2.62 12.01
N ALA A 73 -1.35 1.40 12.34
CA ALA A 73 -1.50 0.24 11.48
C ALA A 73 -2.96 -0.21 11.31
N ARG A 74 -3.83 -0.02 12.32
CA ARG A 74 -5.26 -0.34 12.21
C ARG A 74 -5.92 0.52 11.14
N ARG A 75 -5.72 1.84 11.19
CA ARG A 75 -6.28 2.76 10.20
C ARG A 75 -5.76 2.46 8.79
N MET A 76 -4.46 2.17 8.68
CA MET A 76 -3.88 1.77 7.39
C MET A 76 -4.53 0.50 6.84
N ALA A 77 -4.77 -0.51 7.68
CA ALA A 77 -5.39 -1.76 7.27
C ALA A 77 -6.85 -1.57 6.81
N GLU A 78 -7.64 -0.74 7.50
CA GLU A 78 -9.01 -0.39 7.08
C GLU A 78 -9.03 0.27 5.69
N MET A 79 -8.06 1.14 5.40
CA MET A 79 -7.95 1.81 4.11
C MET A 79 -7.55 0.83 2.99
N ILE A 80 -6.58 -0.06 3.27
CA ILE A 80 -6.20 -1.11 2.31
C ILE A 80 -7.37 -2.07 2.07
N GLN A 81 -8.12 -2.42 3.11
CA GLN A 81 -9.32 -3.25 3.01
C GLN A 81 -10.35 -2.62 2.06
N GLU A 82 -10.65 -1.33 2.21
CA GLU A 82 -11.60 -0.64 1.32
C GLU A 82 -11.08 -0.56 -0.13
N ASP A 83 -9.79 -0.27 -0.32
CA ASP A 83 -9.16 -0.26 -1.64
C ASP A 83 -9.21 -1.64 -2.33
N TRP A 84 -8.97 -2.72 -1.58
CA TRP A 84 -8.98 -4.08 -2.12
C TRP A 84 -10.40 -4.57 -2.39
N LYS A 85 -11.35 -4.25 -1.51
CA LYS A 85 -12.77 -4.55 -1.76
C LYS A 85 -13.28 -3.96 -3.07
N ALA A 86 -12.77 -2.80 -3.49
CA ALA A 86 -13.14 -2.16 -4.76
C ALA A 86 -12.70 -2.94 -6.02
N ILE A 87 -11.82 -3.93 -5.88
CA ILE A 87 -11.31 -4.76 -6.99
C ILE A 87 -11.71 -6.25 -6.89
N GLY A 88 -12.57 -6.60 -5.92
CA GLY A 88 -12.96 -7.99 -5.62
C GLY A 88 -12.07 -8.62 -4.56
#